data_AF-A0A522E1H6-F1
#
_entry.id   AF-A0A522E1H6-F1
#
_cell.length_a   1.000
_cell.length_b   1.000
_cell.length_c   1.000
_cell.angle_alpha   90.00
_cell.angle_beta   90.00
_cell.angle_gamma   90.00
#
_symmetry.space_group_name_H-M   'P 1'
#
loop_
_entity.id
_entity.type
_entity.pdbx_description
1 polymer ?
#
loop_
_entity_poly.entity_id
_entity_poly.type
_entity_poly.pdbx_seq_one_letter_code
_entity_poly.pdbx_strand_id
1 'polypeptide(L)'
;MFNFRKYKGWLKVRARTIELFTIPTIILFGFLVRLFISFTGVVRSMLLSYGVMDGFVSNYLYKEEEFFPYQFLRYARVIANLSGIANPVIPIVWNIGDGLFSVYTYKKAALLEHIPRYGRIVNGGLLAIFSF
;
A
#
# COMPACT_ATOMS: atom_id res chain seq x y z
N MET A 1 26.31 -44.55 -30.46
CA MET A 1 25.28 -44.06 -31.40
C MET A 1 24.63 -42.82 -30.77
N PHE A 2 24.98 -41.61 -31.25
CA PHE A 2 24.46 -40.36 -30.67
C PHE A 2 22.96 -40.23 -30.96
N ASN A 3 22.16 -39.98 -29.90
CA ASN A 3 20.71 -39.95 -30.00
C ASN A 3 20.22 -38.59 -30.57
N PHE A 4 20.26 -38.47 -31.90
CA PHE A 4 19.95 -37.26 -32.67
C PHE A 4 18.56 -36.63 -32.38
N ARG A 5 17.60 -37.40 -31.86
CA ARG A 5 16.27 -36.90 -31.46
C ARG A 5 16.32 -35.94 -30.27
N LYS A 6 17.17 -36.23 -29.26
CA LYS A 6 17.36 -35.37 -28.08
C LYS A 6 18.00 -34.02 -28.46
N TYR A 7 18.95 -34.04 -29.39
CA TYR A 7 19.68 -32.85 -29.84
C TYR A 7 18.80 -31.86 -30.62
N LYS A 8 17.92 -32.37 -31.50
CA LYS A 8 16.92 -31.54 -32.21
C LYS A 8 15.90 -30.90 -31.27
N GLY A 9 15.46 -31.61 -30.23
CA GLY A 9 14.56 -31.06 -29.21
C GLY A 9 15.18 -29.89 -28.44
N TRP A 10 16.44 -30.04 -28.02
CA TRP A 10 17.18 -29.01 -27.29
C TRP A 10 17.42 -27.74 -28.12
N LEU A 11 17.78 -27.88 -29.40
CA LEU A 11 17.92 -26.74 -30.33
C LEU A 11 16.60 -26.00 -30.54
N LYS A 12 15.48 -26.73 -30.61
CA LYS A 12 14.14 -26.13 -30.79
C LYS A 12 13.68 -25.36 -29.53
N VAL A 13 13.99 -25.87 -28.34
CA VAL A 13 13.76 -25.17 -27.07
C VAL A 13 14.63 -23.92 -27.00
N ARG A 14 15.92 -24.03 -27.31
CA ARG A 14 16.86 -22.89 -27.30
C ARG A 14 16.45 -21.78 -28.26
N ALA A 15 15.99 -22.11 -29.47
CA ALA A 15 15.50 -21.14 -30.44
C ALA A 15 14.25 -20.40 -29.93
N ARG A 16 13.30 -21.10 -29.31
CA ARG A 16 12.12 -20.50 -28.69
C ARG A 16 12.46 -19.62 -27.48
N THR A 17 13.45 -20.01 -26.68
CA THR A 17 13.93 -19.17 -25.56
C THR A 17 14.57 -17.88 -26.08
N ILE A 18 15.32 -17.94 -27.19
CA ILE A 18 15.91 -16.74 -27.81
C ILE A 18 14.82 -15.83 -28.38
N GLU A 19 13.77 -16.39 -29.00
CA GLU A 19 12.59 -15.63 -29.44
C GLU A 19 11.85 -14.94 -28.28
N LEU A 20 11.74 -15.60 -27.12
CA LEU A 20 11.17 -15.02 -25.89
C LEU A 20 12.01 -13.85 -25.34
N PHE A 21 13.32 -13.83 -25.55
CA PHE A 21 14.22 -12.73 -25.18
C PHE A 21 14.50 -11.76 -26.34
N THR A 22 13.62 -11.69 -27.33
CA THR A 22 13.72 -10.68 -28.39
C THR A 22 13.43 -9.28 -27.84
N ILE A 23 13.99 -8.27 -28.50
CA ILE A 23 13.84 -6.85 -28.14
C ILE A 23 12.36 -6.46 -27.93
N PRO A 24 11.38 -6.90 -28.76
CA PRO A 24 9.96 -6.58 -28.53
C PRO A 24 9.42 -7.14 -27.21
N THR A 25 9.82 -8.35 -26.80
CA THR A 25 9.37 -8.97 -25.55
C THR A 25 9.97 -8.27 -24.34
N ILE A 26 11.22 -7.84 -24.43
CA ILE A 26 11.89 -7.05 -23.37
C ILE A 26 11.22 -5.68 -23.21
N ILE A 27 10.88 -5.01 -24.32
CA ILE A 27 10.16 -3.72 -24.30
C ILE A 27 8.77 -3.90 -23.69
N LEU A 28 8.02 -4.93 -24.11
CA LEU A 28 6.70 -5.22 -23.58
C LEU A 28 6.76 -5.50 -22.08
N PHE A 29 7.71 -6.32 -21.64
CA PHE A 29 7.91 -6.62 -20.22
C PHE A 29 8.28 -5.37 -19.42
N GLY A 30 9.20 -4.54 -19.94
CA GLY A 30 9.56 -3.26 -19.32
C GLY A 30 8.38 -2.29 -19.22
N PHE A 31 7.52 -2.24 -20.25
CA PHE A 31 6.29 -1.45 -20.23
C PHE A 31 5.30 -1.96 -19.18
N LEU A 32 5.09 -3.28 -19.09
CA LEU A 32 4.22 -3.89 -18.09
C LEU A 32 4.71 -3.64 -16.67
N VAL A 33 6.02 -3.79 -16.43
CA VAL A 33 6.65 -3.47 -15.14
C VAL A 33 6.45 -1.99 -14.80
N ARG A 34 6.68 -1.09 -15.76
CA ARG A 34 6.47 0.36 -15.55
C ARG A 34 5.02 0.71 -15.25
N LEU A 35 4.07 0.09 -15.95
CA LEU A 35 2.65 0.30 -15.73
C LEU A 35 2.23 -0.17 -14.33
N PHE A 36 2.74 -1.33 -13.89
CA PHE A 36 2.49 -1.85 -12.55
C PHE A 36 3.08 -0.94 -11.47
N ILE A 37 4.34 -0.50 -11.61
CA ILE A 37 4.98 0.43 -10.66
C ILE A 37 4.25 1.78 -10.61
N SER A 38 3.77 2.28 -11.75
CA SER A 38 3.02 3.53 -11.80
C SER A 38 1.66 3.39 -11.10
N PHE A 39 0.98 2.25 -11.31
CA PHE A 39 -0.28 1.96 -10.65
C PHE A 39 -0.13 1.84 -9.12
N THR A 40 0.88 1.11 -8.64
CA THR A 40 1.13 0.99 -7.19
C THR A 40 1.50 2.34 -6.57
N GLY A 41 2.28 3.17 -7.28
CA GLY A 41 2.59 4.54 -6.86
C GLY A 41 1.36 5.45 -6.74
N VAL A 42 0.43 5.38 -7.69
CA VAL A 42 -0.83 6.15 -7.65
C VAL A 42 -1.69 5.71 -6.45
N VAL A 43 -1.88 4.40 -6.27
CA VAL A 43 -2.67 3.87 -5.15
C VAL A 43 -2.06 4.26 -3.82
N ARG A 44 -0.73 4.12 -3.66
CA ARG A 44 -0.02 4.57 -2.45
C ARG A 44 -0.23 6.05 -2.17
N SER A 45 -0.12 6.91 -3.18
CA SER A 45 -0.36 8.35 -3.04
C SER A 45 -1.78 8.65 -2.58
N MET A 46 -2.78 7.94 -3.11
CA MET A 46 -4.18 8.10 -2.68
C MET A 46 -4.37 7.71 -1.21
N LEU A 47 -3.78 6.59 -0.77
CA LEU A 47 -3.90 6.10 0.60
C LEU A 47 -3.20 6.99 1.62
N LEU A 48 -2.02 7.54 1.28
CA LEU A 48 -1.33 8.55 2.10
C LEU A 48 -2.16 9.84 2.21
N SER A 49 -2.72 10.29 1.08
CA SER A 49 -3.57 11.49 1.04
C SER A 49 -4.84 11.31 1.88
N TYR A 50 -5.45 10.12 1.83
CA TYR A 50 -6.57 9.78 2.70
C TYR A 50 -6.20 9.85 4.18
N GLY A 51 -5.05 9.29 4.58
CA GLY A 51 -4.59 9.34 5.97
C GLY A 51 -4.33 10.76 6.48
N VAL A 52 -3.80 11.63 5.62
CA VAL A 52 -3.65 13.07 5.90
C VAL A 52 -5.01 13.74 6.06
N MET A 53 -5.93 13.51 5.12
CA MET A 53 -7.27 14.09 5.13
C MET A 53 -8.08 13.65 6.36
N ASP A 54 -8.07 12.35 6.69
CA ASP A 54 -8.73 11.82 7.89
C ASP A 54 -8.14 12.43 9.18
N GLY A 55 -6.83 12.67 9.22
CA GLY A 55 -6.17 13.39 10.31
C GLY A 55 -6.72 14.82 10.46
N PHE A 56 -6.78 15.59 9.38
CA PHE A 56 -7.32 16.96 9.40
C PHE A 56 -8.81 17.02 9.73
N VAL A 57 -9.63 16.17 9.11
CA VAL A 57 -11.08 16.12 9.35
C VAL A 57 -11.38 15.74 10.79
N SER A 58 -10.69 14.72 11.33
CA SER A 58 -10.86 14.35 12.74
C SER A 58 -10.36 15.42 13.71
N ASN A 59 -9.34 16.19 13.35
CA ASN A 59 -8.91 17.34 14.15
C ASN A 59 -9.97 18.45 14.16
N TYR A 60 -10.59 18.74 13.01
CA TYR A 60 -11.64 19.75 12.90
C TYR A 60 -12.92 19.37 13.66
N LEU A 61 -13.39 18.13 13.49
CA LEU A 61 -14.65 17.66 14.08
C LEU A 61 -14.60 17.54 15.61
N TYR A 62 -13.43 17.23 16.16
CA TYR A 62 -13.27 16.88 17.58
C TYR A 62 -12.25 17.78 18.28
N LYS A 63 -12.16 19.04 17.85
CA LYS A 63 -11.24 20.06 18.38
C LYS A 63 -11.41 20.34 19.88
N GLU A 64 -12.58 20.01 20.43
CA GLU A 64 -12.94 20.26 21.83
C GLU A 64 -12.62 19.07 22.75
N GLU A 65 -12.20 17.93 22.20
CA GLU A 65 -11.77 16.78 23.00
C GLU A 65 -10.38 17.00 23.60
N GLU A 66 -10.12 16.35 24.73
CA GLU A 66 -8.88 16.46 25.49
C GLU A 66 -7.63 16.24 24.61
N PHE A 67 -6.61 17.06 24.85
CA PHE A 67 -5.36 17.10 24.07
C PHE A 67 -4.65 15.74 24.02
N PHE A 68 -4.70 14.98 25.10
CA PHE A 68 -4.06 13.67 25.20
C PHE A 68 -5.06 12.57 25.59
N PRO A 69 -5.03 11.39 24.94
CA PRO A 69 -4.15 10.99 23.83
C PRO A 69 -4.68 11.38 22.44
N TYR A 70 -5.92 11.90 22.33
CA TYR A 70 -6.64 11.94 21.06
C TYR A 70 -6.14 12.98 20.07
N GLN A 71 -5.87 14.22 20.50
CA GLN A 71 -5.31 15.22 19.59
C GLN A 71 -3.88 14.84 19.17
N PHE A 72 -3.07 14.29 20.09
CA PHE A 72 -1.75 13.76 19.75
C PHE A 72 -1.81 12.68 18.65
N LEU A 73 -2.69 11.69 18.78
CA LEU A 73 -2.85 10.63 17.78
C LEU A 73 -3.26 11.18 16.39
N ARG A 74 -4.09 12.23 16.35
CA ARG A 74 -4.52 12.89 15.11
C ARG A 74 -3.39 13.66 14.42
N TYR A 75 -2.67 14.50 15.17
CA TYR A 75 -1.54 15.25 14.62
C TYR A 75 -0.43 14.32 14.15
N ALA A 76 -0.10 13.31 14.96
CA ALA A 76 0.89 12.32 14.59
C ALA A 76 0.45 11.47 13.38
N ARG A 77 -0.86 11.26 13.14
CA ARG A 77 -1.36 10.63 11.92
C ARG A 77 -1.07 11.47 10.68
N VAL A 78 -1.28 12.79 10.74
CA VAL A 78 -0.94 13.69 9.63
C VAL A 78 0.56 13.61 9.33
N ILE A 79 1.39 13.72 10.37
CA ILE A 79 2.86 13.67 10.23
C ILE A 79 3.33 12.30 9.72
N ALA A 80 2.76 11.20 10.22
CA ALA A 80 3.07 9.84 9.80
C ALA A 80 2.73 9.58 8.32
N ASN A 81 1.58 10.08 7.84
CA ASN A 81 1.20 9.93 6.44
C ASN A 81 2.01 10.86 5.51
N LEU A 82 2.41 12.05 5.96
CA LEU A 82 3.34 12.91 5.22
C LEU A 82 4.75 12.30 5.15
N SER A 83 5.25 11.71 6.25
CA SER A 83 6.54 11.00 6.26
C SER A 83 6.52 9.70 5.45
N GLY A 84 5.33 9.18 5.16
CA GLY A 84 5.05 8.06 4.28
C GLY A 84 5.61 8.18 2.87
N ILE A 85 5.95 9.39 2.41
CA ILE A 85 6.67 9.61 1.15
C ILE A 85 8.08 9.02 1.22
N ALA A 86 8.77 9.23 2.35
CA ALA A 86 10.13 8.76 2.57
C ALA A 86 10.18 7.32 3.12
N ASN A 87 9.29 6.98 4.05
CA ASN A 87 9.23 5.64 4.64
C ASN A 87 7.78 5.19 4.83
N PRO A 88 7.29 4.22 4.03
CA PRO A 88 5.90 3.77 4.11
C PRO A 88 5.57 2.96 5.37
N VAL A 89 6.57 2.46 6.11
CA VAL A 89 6.34 1.66 7.32
C VAL A 89 5.69 2.51 8.43
N ILE A 90 6.08 3.78 8.52
CA ILE A 90 5.57 4.72 9.54
C ILE A 90 4.04 4.88 9.43
N PRO A 91 3.46 5.27 8.28
CA PRO A 91 2.00 5.39 8.16
C PRO A 91 1.26 4.06 8.26
N ILE A 92 1.86 2.93 7.86
CA ILE A 92 1.24 1.61 8.03
C ILE A 92 1.02 1.32 9.52
N VAL A 93 2.09 1.38 10.31
CA VAL A 93 2.04 1.09 11.75
C VAL A 93 1.13 2.08 12.45
N TRP A 94 1.21 3.36 12.08
CA TRP A 94 0.41 4.41 12.70
C TRP A 94 -1.08 4.26 12.42
N ASN A 95 -1.49 4.09 11.16
CA ASN A 95 -2.90 3.97 10.78
C ASN A 95 -3.56 2.73 11.40
N ILE A 96 -2.85 1.59 11.42
CA ILE A 96 -3.34 0.36 12.04
C ILE A 96 -3.42 0.52 13.56
N GLY A 97 -2.34 1.00 14.19
CA GLY A 97 -2.25 1.15 15.64
C GLY A 97 -3.31 2.10 16.18
N ASP A 98 -3.47 3.27 15.57
CA ASP A 98 -4.47 4.27 15.95
C ASP A 98 -5.91 3.78 15.70
N GLY A 99 -6.14 3.09 14.58
CA GLY A 99 -7.43 2.46 14.29
C GLY A 99 -7.82 1.42 15.35
N LEU A 100 -6.89 0.52 15.70
CA LEU A 100 -7.10 -0.51 16.74
C LEU A 100 -7.28 0.11 18.12
N PHE A 101 -6.45 1.08 18.49
CA PHE A 101 -6.57 1.81 19.75
C PHE A 101 -7.94 2.50 19.85
N SER A 102 -8.38 3.16 18.78
CA SER A 102 -9.68 3.81 18.70
C SER A 102 -10.83 2.79 18.83
N VAL A 103 -10.73 1.61 18.20
CA VAL A 103 -11.75 0.56 18.34
C VAL A 103 -11.81 0.04 19.78
N TYR A 104 -10.66 -0.19 20.42
CA TYR A 104 -10.58 -0.68 21.79
C TYR A 104 -11.19 0.32 22.78
N THR A 105 -10.82 1.59 22.67
CA THR A 105 -11.28 2.64 23.57
C THR A 105 -12.78 2.90 23.43
N TYR A 106 -13.29 2.86 22.20
CA TYR A 106 -14.72 3.08 21.92
C TYR A 106 -15.50 1.79 21.70
N LYS A 107 -15.12 0.67 22.32
CA LYS A 107 -15.75 -0.65 22.12
C LYS A 107 -17.27 -0.74 22.35
N LYS A 108 -17.86 0.24 23.05
CA LYS A 108 -19.30 0.33 23.34
C LYS A 108 -20.06 1.28 22.39
N ALA A 109 -19.36 1.90 21.44
CA ALA A 109 -19.96 2.82 20.49
C ALA A 109 -20.84 2.09 19.46
N ALA A 110 -21.75 2.81 18.83
CA ALA A 110 -22.56 2.25 17.74
C ALA A 110 -21.67 1.84 16.55
N LEU A 111 -22.10 0.83 15.78
CA LEU A 111 -21.35 0.31 14.64
C LEU A 111 -20.95 1.42 13.64
N LEU A 112 -21.84 2.38 13.42
CA LEU A 112 -21.60 3.53 12.53
C LEU A 112 -20.43 4.41 13.00
N GLU A 113 -20.22 4.55 14.31
CA GLU A 113 -19.10 5.31 14.85
C GLU A 113 -17.76 4.57 14.70
N HIS A 114 -17.79 3.25 14.52
CA HIS A 114 -16.60 2.46 14.26
C HIS A 114 -16.13 2.50 12.79
N ILE A 115 -16.98 2.94 11.85
CA ILE A 115 -16.62 3.05 10.42
C ILE A 115 -15.30 3.79 10.19
N PRO A 116 -15.10 5.04 10.70
CA PRO A 116 -13.83 5.74 10.50
C PRO A 116 -12.65 5.00 11.13
N ARG A 117 -12.88 4.27 12.24
CA ARG A 117 -11.83 3.53 12.97
C ARG A 117 -11.37 2.31 12.17
N TYR A 118 -12.32 1.55 11.61
CA TYR A 118 -12.02 0.45 10.69
C TYR A 118 -11.43 0.96 9.36
N GLY A 119 -11.90 2.11 8.88
CA GLY A 119 -11.34 2.77 7.70
C GLY A 119 -9.83 3.03 7.82
N ARG A 120 -9.35 3.43 9.01
CA ARG A 120 -7.91 3.59 9.28
C ARG A 120 -7.15 2.27 9.22
N ILE A 121 -7.69 1.21 9.81
CA ILE A 121 -7.07 -0.12 9.79
C ILE A 121 -6.97 -0.63 8.34
N VAL A 122 -8.05 -0.50 7.57
CA VAL A 122 -8.09 -0.89 6.16
C VAL A 122 -7.11 -0.04 5.35
N ASN A 123 -7.03 1.27 5.58
CA ASN A 123 -6.07 2.13 4.91
C ASN A 123 -4.62 1.70 5.19
N GLY A 124 -4.29 1.40 6.44
CA GLY A 124 -2.96 0.90 6.81
C GLY A 124 -2.63 -0.47 6.20
N GLY A 125 -3.61 -1.38 6.14
CA GLY A 125 -3.46 -2.68 5.47
C GLY A 125 -3.26 -2.55 3.96
N LEU A 126 -4.02 -1.68 3.30
CA LEU A 126 -3.83 -1.38 1.88
C LEU A 126 -2.48 -0.71 1.63
N LEU A 127 -2.05 0.22 2.50
CA LEU A 127 -0.71 0.82 2.41
C LEU A 127 0.37 -0.25 2.49
N ALA A 128 0.22 -1.25 3.36
CA ALA A 128 1.17 -2.37 3.42
C ALA A 128 1.23 -3.15 2.11
N ILE A 129 0.09 -3.40 1.46
CA ILE A 129 0.05 -4.13 0.18
C ILE A 129 0.67 -3.32 -0.97
N PHE A 130 0.45 -2.00 -1.00
CA PHE A 130 0.86 -1.13 -2.10
C PHE A 130 2.18 -0.37 -1.85
N SER A 131 2.92 -0.70 -0.78
CA SER A 131 4.20 -0.05 -0.45
C SER A 131 5.43 -0.95 -0.56
N PHE A 132 5.26 -2.23 -0.90
CA PHE A 132 6.31 -3.20 -1.23
C PHE A 132 6.17 -3.64 -2.70
#